data_AF-W5VX73-F1
#
_entry.id   AF-W5VX73-F1
#
_cell.length_a   1.000
_cell.length_b   1.000
_cell.length_c   1.000
_cell.angle_alpha   90.00
_cell.angle_beta   90.00
_cell.angle_gamma   90.00
#
_symmetry.space_group_name_H-M   'P 1'
#
loop_
_entity.id
_entity.type
_entity.pdbx_description
1 polymer ?
#
loop_
_entity_poly.entity_id
_entity_poly.type
_entity_poly.pdbx_seq_one_letter_code
_entity_poly.pdbx_strand_id
1 'polypeptide(L)'
;IGQAFPYTPIANPRWMFPNWSFGIREDVVQKHVDDARAKGAGLVVLMSHNGFDVDRKLVSRIKGVDVVLTGHTHDAIPAPLKIGKTLLVASGSSGKFVSRLDLDVQGGEVKDFRYRLIPIFSDVITPDKEMAALVAEQRAPYAKELARVVGTTDSVLYRRGNFAGTFDDLICDALLAERDAEIALSPGFRWGNSLIPGQPITVEDIFTQTGMSYPAAYRLGMTGKLLKDILEDVADNLFNPDPYYQHGGDM
;
A
#
# COMPACT_ATOMS: atom_id res chain seq x y z
N ILE A 1 -3.51 10.67 -15.92
CA ILE A 1 -3.22 11.67 -14.87
C ILE A 1 -2.65 10.91 -13.68
N GLY A 2 -1.54 11.38 -13.12
CA GLY A 2 -0.94 10.77 -11.93
C GLY A 2 -1.33 11.52 -10.67
N GLN A 3 -1.66 10.78 -9.60
CA GLN A 3 -2.00 11.33 -8.29
C GLN A 3 -1.19 10.58 -7.23
N ALA A 4 -0.26 11.29 -6.59
CA ALA A 4 0.57 10.75 -5.52
C ALA A 4 -0.20 10.72 -4.19
N PHE A 5 0.33 9.96 -3.22
CA PHE A 5 -0.26 9.86 -1.89
C PHE A 5 -0.33 11.25 -1.23
N PRO A 6 -1.52 11.69 -0.76
CA PRO A 6 -1.72 13.06 -0.31
C PRO A 6 -1.08 13.36 1.06
N TYR A 7 -0.76 12.33 1.86
CA TYR A 7 -0.27 12.50 3.23
C TYR A 7 1.24 12.20 3.39
N THR A 8 2.01 12.19 2.30
CA THR A 8 3.45 11.88 2.30
C THR A 8 4.26 12.60 3.39
N PRO A 9 4.10 13.94 3.62
CA PRO A 9 4.90 14.65 4.62
C PRO A 9 4.52 14.36 6.08
N ILE A 10 3.36 13.74 6.33
CA ILE A 10 2.88 13.35 7.66
C ILE A 10 3.22 11.88 7.92
N ALA A 11 3.14 11.03 6.90
CA ALA A 11 3.47 9.62 6.98
C ALA A 11 4.98 9.31 7.04
N ASN A 12 5.84 10.31 6.86
CA ASN A 12 7.30 10.17 6.84
C ASN A 12 7.98 11.36 7.52
N PRO A 13 9.27 11.26 7.88
CA PRO A 13 9.98 12.36 8.52
C PRO A 13 9.92 13.67 7.72
N ARG A 14 9.38 14.73 8.33
CA ARG A 14 9.09 16.03 7.68
C ARG A 14 10.29 16.64 6.96
N TRP A 15 11.51 16.43 7.48
CA TRP A 15 12.76 16.95 6.93
C TRP A 15 13.13 16.37 5.57
N MET A 16 12.55 15.22 5.16
CA MET A 16 12.73 14.65 3.82
C MET A 16 11.92 15.42 2.76
N PHE A 17 10.89 16.16 3.16
CA PHE A 17 9.94 16.83 2.26
C PHE A 17 9.77 18.32 2.57
N PRO A 18 10.81 19.07 2.98
CA PRO A 18 10.69 20.29 3.78
C PRO A 18 9.77 21.35 3.14
N ASN A 19 9.73 21.42 1.81
CA ASN A 19 8.97 22.43 1.07
C ASN A 19 7.84 21.86 0.21
N TRP A 20 7.60 20.55 0.26
CA TRP A 20 6.59 19.91 -0.58
C TRP A 20 5.23 19.90 0.10
N SER A 21 4.19 20.19 -0.68
CA SER A 21 2.80 20.10 -0.25
C SER A 21 2.10 19.07 -1.11
N PHE A 22 1.54 18.06 -0.44
CA PHE A 22 0.69 17.04 -1.01
C PHE A 22 -0.72 17.23 -0.48
N GLY A 23 -1.71 16.73 -1.21
CA GLY A 23 -3.09 16.83 -0.78
C GLY A 23 -4.06 16.42 -1.87
N ILE A 24 -5.30 16.19 -1.47
CA ILE A 24 -6.42 15.96 -2.37
C ILE A 24 -6.94 17.34 -2.79
N ARG A 25 -6.64 17.74 -4.03
CA ARG A 25 -7.04 19.02 -4.60
C ARG A 25 -7.99 18.77 -5.75
N GLU A 26 -9.28 18.63 -5.44
CA GLU A 26 -10.32 18.26 -6.42
C GLU A 26 -10.34 19.18 -7.64
N ASP A 27 -10.19 20.49 -7.42
CA ASP A 27 -10.13 21.52 -8.45
C ASP A 27 -8.94 21.34 -9.40
N VAL A 28 -7.77 21.03 -8.85
CA VAL A 28 -6.55 20.76 -9.63
C VAL A 28 -6.70 19.47 -10.43
N VAL A 29 -7.24 18.41 -9.83
CA VAL A 29 -7.50 17.15 -10.55
C VAL A 29 -8.53 17.37 -11.66
N GLN A 30 -9.64 18.06 -11.38
CA GLN A 30 -10.66 18.38 -12.37
C GLN A 30 -10.08 19.18 -13.52
N LYS A 31 -9.28 20.22 -13.23
CA LYS A 31 -8.60 21.01 -14.25
C LYS A 31 -7.72 20.14 -15.16
N HIS A 32 -6.96 19.19 -14.60
CA HIS A 32 -6.14 18.28 -15.41
C HIS A 32 -6.97 17.32 -16.26
N VAL A 33 -8.14 16.88 -15.77
CA VAL A 33 -9.08 16.08 -16.55
C VAL A 33 -9.64 16.89 -17.71
N ASP A 34 -10.12 18.10 -17.45
CA ASP A 34 -10.68 19.00 -18.46
C ASP A 34 -9.63 19.37 -19.52
N ASP A 35 -8.41 19.72 -19.09
CA ASP A 35 -7.30 20.04 -19.98
C ASP A 35 -6.93 18.84 -20.87
N ALA A 36 -6.97 17.61 -20.34
CA ALA A 36 -6.71 16.39 -21.13
C ALA A 36 -7.80 16.16 -22.19
N ARG A 37 -9.07 16.32 -21.80
CA ARG A 37 -10.22 16.18 -22.73
C ARG A 37 -10.22 17.26 -23.80
N ALA A 38 -9.96 18.51 -23.44
CA ALA A 38 -9.85 19.63 -24.38
C ALA A 38 -8.73 19.43 -25.42
N LYS A 39 -7.66 18.71 -25.03
CA LYS A 39 -6.57 18.29 -25.94
C LYS A 39 -6.90 17.06 -26.78
N GLY A 40 -8.13 16.55 -26.71
CA GLY A 40 -8.62 15.45 -27.54
C GLY A 40 -8.50 14.05 -26.90
N ALA A 41 -8.28 13.94 -25.59
CA ALA A 41 -8.23 12.62 -24.94
C ALA A 41 -9.58 11.87 -25.04
N GLY A 42 -9.60 10.74 -25.76
CA GLY A 42 -10.76 9.86 -25.86
C GLY A 42 -11.02 9.01 -24.61
N LEU A 43 -10.03 8.87 -23.73
CA LEU A 43 -10.10 8.18 -22.45
C LEU A 43 -9.22 8.92 -21.44
N VAL A 44 -9.67 9.06 -20.19
CA VAL A 44 -8.88 9.60 -19.08
C VAL A 44 -8.77 8.57 -17.98
N VAL A 45 -7.53 8.14 -17.72
CA VAL A 45 -7.15 7.25 -16.63
C VAL A 45 -6.49 8.04 -15.51
N LEU A 46 -6.95 7.87 -14.28
CA LEU A 46 -6.32 8.36 -13.07
C LEU A 46 -5.49 7.22 -12.43
N MET A 47 -4.17 7.35 -12.46
CA MET A 47 -3.27 6.45 -11.73
C MET A 47 -3.03 7.06 -10.34
N SER A 48 -3.67 6.49 -9.33
CA SER A 48 -3.78 7.10 -8.02
C SER A 48 -3.11 6.27 -6.94
N HIS A 49 -2.52 6.97 -5.98
CA HIS A 49 -2.01 6.42 -4.74
C HIS A 49 -2.70 7.07 -3.53
N ASN A 50 -3.94 7.55 -3.67
CA ASN A 50 -4.71 8.10 -2.54
C ASN A 50 -5.19 7.02 -1.58
N GLY A 51 -5.58 5.86 -2.11
CA GLY A 51 -6.24 4.78 -1.36
C GLY A 51 -7.68 4.57 -1.82
N PHE A 52 -8.17 3.33 -1.69
CA PHE A 52 -9.40 2.88 -2.33
C PHE A 52 -10.64 3.75 -2.03
N ASP A 53 -10.96 3.96 -0.75
CA ASP A 53 -12.15 4.73 -0.36
C ASP A 53 -11.97 6.24 -0.61
N VAL A 54 -10.74 6.75 -0.51
CA VAL A 54 -10.42 8.13 -0.88
C VAL A 54 -10.67 8.35 -2.37
N ASP A 55 -10.19 7.44 -3.23
CA ASP A 55 -10.40 7.51 -4.68
C ASP A 55 -11.87 7.33 -5.05
N ARG A 56 -12.57 6.40 -4.40
CA ARG A 56 -14.02 6.23 -4.54
C ARG A 56 -14.76 7.54 -4.25
N LYS A 57 -14.41 8.24 -3.17
CA LYS A 57 -14.99 9.54 -2.85
C LYS A 57 -14.58 10.60 -3.88
N LEU A 58 -13.30 10.67 -4.27
CA LEU A 58 -12.81 11.63 -5.26
C LEU A 58 -13.57 11.56 -6.58
N VAL A 59 -13.71 10.36 -7.16
CA VAL A 59 -14.40 10.23 -8.46
C VAL A 59 -15.91 10.39 -8.39
N SER A 60 -16.50 10.41 -7.19
CA SER A 60 -17.90 10.85 -7.01
C SER A 60 -18.06 12.37 -7.09
N ARG A 61 -16.97 13.14 -6.92
CA ARG A 61 -16.96 14.60 -6.85
C ARG A 61 -16.39 15.27 -8.10
N ILE A 62 -15.48 14.60 -8.80
CA ILE A 62 -14.95 15.05 -10.09
C ILE A 62 -15.65 14.35 -11.26
N LYS A 63 -15.52 14.91 -12.46
CA LYS A 63 -16.14 14.40 -13.70
C LYS A 63 -15.08 14.14 -14.76
N GLY A 64 -15.38 13.23 -15.68
CA GLY A 64 -14.58 13.00 -16.90
C GLY A 64 -13.47 11.96 -16.78
N VAL A 65 -13.26 11.38 -15.60
CA VAL A 65 -12.38 10.21 -15.39
C VAL A 65 -13.14 8.93 -15.74
N ASP A 66 -12.57 8.09 -16.61
CA ASP A 66 -13.20 6.84 -17.01
C ASP A 66 -12.69 5.66 -16.18
N VAL A 67 -11.42 5.66 -15.81
CA VAL A 67 -10.78 4.58 -15.06
C VAL A 67 -9.90 5.16 -13.96
N VAL A 68 -9.96 4.56 -12.77
CA VAL A 68 -8.99 4.77 -11.70
C VAL A 68 -8.24 3.47 -11.45
N LEU A 69 -6.92 3.55 -11.47
CA LEU A 69 -6.04 2.50 -10.98
C LEU A 69 -5.58 2.92 -9.58
N THR A 70 -6.19 2.36 -8.53
CA THR A 70 -5.91 2.74 -7.14
C THR A 70 -4.81 1.87 -6.54
N GLY A 71 -3.88 2.52 -5.85
CA GLY A 71 -2.85 1.90 -5.01
C GLY A 71 -3.08 2.17 -3.53
N HIS A 72 -1.98 2.23 -2.77
CA HIS A 72 -1.90 2.56 -1.34
C HIS A 72 -2.53 1.55 -0.38
N THR A 73 -3.83 1.29 -0.49
CA THR A 73 -4.59 0.51 0.50
C THR A 73 -4.46 -1.00 0.34
N HIS A 74 -3.78 -1.46 -0.72
CA HIS A 74 -3.48 -2.87 -1.01
C HIS A 74 -4.72 -3.75 -1.23
N ASP A 75 -5.85 -3.16 -1.63
CA ASP A 75 -7.06 -3.89 -1.96
C ASP A 75 -6.89 -4.67 -3.26
N ALA A 76 -7.45 -5.87 -3.29
CA ALA A 76 -7.56 -6.69 -4.48
C ALA A 76 -9.03 -7.01 -4.70
N ILE A 77 -9.64 -6.41 -5.73
CA ILE A 77 -11.05 -6.64 -6.05
C ILE A 77 -11.17 -7.49 -7.32
N PRO A 78 -12.00 -8.55 -7.30
CA PRO A 78 -12.10 -9.49 -8.43
C PRO A 78 -12.81 -8.89 -9.65
N ALA A 79 -13.47 -7.75 -9.51
CA ALA A 79 -14.08 -6.98 -10.59
C ALA A 79 -13.97 -5.47 -10.29
N PRO A 80 -13.91 -4.59 -11.31
CA PRO A 80 -13.87 -3.15 -11.09
C PRO A 80 -15.13 -2.65 -10.39
N LEU A 81 -14.97 -1.76 -9.41
CA LEU A 81 -16.10 -1.06 -8.81
C LEU A 81 -16.55 0.07 -9.73
N LYS A 82 -17.83 0.12 -10.09
CA LYS A 82 -18.38 1.19 -10.94
C LYS A 82 -18.94 2.33 -10.07
N ILE A 83 -18.37 3.52 -10.21
CA ILE A 83 -18.88 4.76 -9.59
C ILE A 83 -19.40 5.66 -10.71
N GLY A 84 -20.72 5.69 -10.91
CA GLY A 84 -21.31 6.35 -12.08
C GLY A 84 -20.82 5.71 -13.38
N LYS A 85 -20.02 6.44 -14.18
CA LYS A 85 -19.38 5.94 -15.40
C LYS A 85 -17.93 5.47 -15.18
N THR A 86 -17.33 5.76 -14.03
CA THR A 86 -15.92 5.49 -13.74
C THR A 86 -15.73 4.06 -13.23
N LEU A 87 -14.69 3.38 -13.71
CA LEU A 87 -14.25 2.06 -13.24
C LEU A 87 -13.07 2.22 -12.26
N LEU A 88 -13.24 1.81 -11.02
CA LEU A 88 -12.19 1.78 -10.00
C LEU A 88 -11.60 0.37 -9.90
N VAL A 89 -10.29 0.24 -10.07
CA VAL A 89 -9.55 -1.03 -10.14
C VAL A 89 -8.47 -1.06 -9.07
N ALA A 90 -8.44 -2.13 -8.27
CA ALA A 90 -7.41 -2.37 -7.26
C ALA A 90 -6.75 -3.75 -7.48
N SER A 91 -5.41 -3.76 -7.55
CA SER A 91 -4.60 -4.90 -8.00
C SER A 91 -3.90 -5.66 -6.87
N GLY A 92 -4.23 -5.38 -5.61
CA GLY A 92 -3.53 -5.93 -4.45
C GLY A 92 -2.16 -5.29 -4.22
N SER A 93 -1.22 -6.10 -3.71
CA SER A 93 0.14 -5.68 -3.35
C SER A 93 1.16 -6.77 -3.63
N SER A 94 2.45 -6.44 -3.46
CA SER A 94 3.57 -7.39 -3.48
C SER A 94 3.67 -8.24 -4.77
N GLY A 95 3.18 -7.72 -5.89
CA GLY A 95 3.16 -8.46 -7.15
C GLY A 95 2.27 -9.71 -7.14
N LYS A 96 1.32 -9.83 -6.21
CA LYS A 96 0.43 -11.01 -6.12
C LYS A 96 -0.51 -11.13 -7.33
N PHE A 97 -0.87 -10.00 -7.93
CA PHE A 97 -1.77 -9.96 -9.08
C PHE A 97 -1.35 -8.93 -10.13
N VAL A 98 -1.76 -9.18 -11.37
CA VAL A 98 -1.82 -8.20 -12.46
C VAL A 98 -3.27 -8.00 -12.86
N SER A 99 -3.75 -6.77 -12.76
CA SER A 99 -5.06 -6.40 -13.30
C SER A 99 -4.97 -6.17 -14.80
N ARG A 100 -5.77 -6.91 -15.58
CA ARG A 100 -5.97 -6.68 -17.01
C ARG A 100 -7.37 -6.12 -17.23
N LEU A 101 -7.42 -4.89 -17.76
CA LEU A 101 -8.65 -4.22 -18.15
C LEU A 101 -8.61 -3.95 -19.66
N ASP A 102 -9.37 -4.72 -20.43
CA ASP A 102 -9.58 -4.47 -21.86
C ASP A 102 -10.79 -3.54 -22.02
N LEU A 103 -10.64 -2.42 -22.73
CA LEU A 103 -11.70 -1.39 -22.89
C LEU A 103 -12.12 -1.25 -24.36
N ASP A 104 -13.42 -1.15 -24.60
CA ASP A 104 -13.98 -0.67 -25.87
C ASP A 104 -14.32 0.83 -25.75
N VAL A 105 -13.53 1.68 -26.43
CA VAL A 105 -13.64 3.14 -26.35
C VAL A 105 -14.15 3.69 -27.68
N GLN A 106 -15.35 4.28 -27.65
CA GLN A 106 -16.00 4.84 -28.84
C GLN A 106 -16.59 6.22 -28.53
N GLY A 107 -16.34 7.18 -29.41
CA GLY A 107 -16.87 8.54 -29.27
C GLY A 107 -16.44 9.25 -27.98
N GLY A 108 -15.29 8.89 -27.42
CA GLY A 108 -14.77 9.47 -26.17
C GLY A 108 -15.33 8.85 -24.89
N GLU A 109 -16.06 7.72 -24.98
CA GLU A 109 -16.63 7.02 -23.83
C GLU A 109 -16.25 5.53 -23.85
N VAL A 110 -16.15 4.93 -22.66
CA VAL A 110 -16.06 3.46 -22.50
C VAL A 110 -17.46 2.85 -22.71
N LYS A 111 -17.63 2.05 -23.78
CA LYS A 111 -18.90 1.38 -24.12
C LYS A 111 -19.02 0.01 -23.50
N ASP A 112 -17.91 -0.72 -23.46
CA ASP A 112 -17.81 -2.04 -22.84
C ASP A 112 -16.42 -2.27 -22.27
N PHE A 113 -16.29 -3.26 -21.37
CA PHE A 113 -15.00 -3.67 -20.85
C PHE A 113 -14.97 -5.15 -20.46
N ARG A 114 -13.76 -5.73 -20.47
CA ARG A 114 -13.48 -7.03 -19.86
C ARG A 114 -12.40 -6.88 -18.82
N TYR A 115 -12.54 -7.58 -17.71
CA TYR A 115 -11.59 -7.52 -16.61
C TYR A 115 -11.13 -8.91 -16.17
N ARG A 116 -9.84 -9.01 -15.83
CA ARG A 116 -9.27 -10.15 -15.11
C ARG A 116 -8.29 -9.65 -14.05
N LEU A 117 -8.44 -10.15 -12.83
CA LEU A 117 -7.39 -10.09 -11.82
C LEU A 117 -6.56 -11.37 -11.93
N ILE A 118 -5.37 -11.28 -12.51
CA ILE A 118 -4.54 -12.44 -12.87
C ILE A 118 -3.57 -12.71 -11.72
N PRO A 119 -3.68 -13.84 -11.00
CA PRO A 119 -2.72 -14.18 -9.95
C PRO A 119 -1.35 -14.51 -10.53
N ILE A 120 -0.29 -14.05 -9.85
CA ILE A 120 1.09 -14.38 -10.19
C ILE A 120 1.53 -15.56 -9.33
N PHE A 121 1.59 -16.73 -9.94
CA PHE A 121 2.11 -17.97 -9.35
C PHE A 121 3.47 -18.27 -9.98
N SER A 122 4.56 -18.02 -9.26
CA SER A 122 5.94 -18.12 -9.77
C SER A 122 6.39 -19.55 -10.09
N ASP A 123 5.69 -20.55 -9.57
CA ASP A 123 5.90 -21.97 -9.82
C ASP A 123 5.27 -22.46 -11.14
N VAL A 124 4.33 -21.70 -11.72
CA VAL A 124 3.68 -22.04 -13.00
C VAL A 124 3.95 -21.05 -14.13
N ILE A 125 4.42 -19.84 -13.82
CA ILE A 125 4.75 -18.81 -14.81
C ILE A 125 6.26 -18.84 -15.08
N THR A 126 6.66 -19.11 -16.32
CA THR A 126 8.06 -19.03 -16.75
C THR A 126 8.61 -17.62 -16.54
N PRO A 127 9.67 -17.42 -15.72
CA PRO A 127 10.27 -16.11 -15.53
C PRO A 127 10.87 -15.57 -16.82
N ASP A 128 10.78 -14.25 -17.00
CA ASP A 128 11.55 -13.58 -18.04
C ASP A 128 13.05 -13.72 -17.77
N LYS A 129 13.80 -14.18 -18.78
CA LYS A 129 15.22 -14.54 -18.60
C LYS A 129 16.10 -13.34 -18.31
N GLU A 130 15.84 -12.22 -18.97
CA GLU A 130 16.63 -10.99 -18.83
C GLU A 130 16.37 -10.37 -17.45
N MET A 131 15.11 -10.30 -17.03
CA MET A 131 14.74 -9.79 -15.71
C MET A 131 15.25 -10.70 -14.59
N ALA A 132 15.15 -12.02 -14.73
CA ALA A 132 15.68 -12.96 -13.75
C ALA A 132 17.20 -12.83 -13.59
N ALA A 133 17.93 -12.66 -14.70
CA ALA A 133 19.37 -12.42 -14.68
C ALA A 133 19.72 -11.10 -13.97
N LEU A 134 19.00 -10.02 -14.29
CA LEU A 134 19.18 -8.72 -13.65
C LEU A 134 18.93 -8.79 -12.14
N VAL A 135 17.83 -9.40 -11.71
CA VAL A 135 17.52 -9.57 -10.28
C VAL A 135 18.59 -10.40 -9.57
N ALA A 136 19.06 -11.49 -10.19
CA ALA A 136 20.13 -12.32 -9.64
C ALA A 136 21.44 -11.54 -9.49
N GLU A 137 21.82 -10.74 -10.50
CA GLU A 137 23.00 -9.89 -10.46
C GLU A 137 22.93 -8.87 -9.31
N GLN A 138 21.81 -8.15 -9.18
CA GLN A 138 21.63 -7.14 -8.13
C GLN A 138 21.63 -7.74 -6.72
N ARG A 139 21.16 -8.99 -6.58
CA ARG A 139 21.08 -9.69 -5.29
C ARG A 139 22.36 -10.43 -4.93
N ALA A 140 23.24 -10.74 -5.90
CA ALA A 140 24.43 -11.56 -5.68
C ALA A 140 25.32 -11.06 -4.52
N PRO A 141 25.58 -9.75 -4.33
CA PRO A 141 26.38 -9.26 -3.21
C PRO A 141 25.76 -9.53 -1.82
N TYR A 142 24.44 -9.68 -1.75
CA TYR A 142 23.68 -9.78 -0.50
C TYR A 142 23.08 -11.17 -0.27
N ALA A 143 23.17 -12.08 -1.24
CA ALA A 143 22.47 -13.35 -1.25
C ALA A 143 22.70 -14.19 0.01
N LYS A 144 23.95 -14.23 0.51
CA LYS A 144 24.29 -14.96 1.75
C LYS A 144 23.60 -14.36 2.98
N GLU A 145 23.54 -13.03 3.07
CA GLU A 145 22.94 -12.36 4.21
C GLU A 145 21.42 -12.45 4.15
N LEU A 146 20.81 -12.20 2.99
CA LEU A 146 19.37 -12.35 2.79
C LEU A 146 18.88 -13.76 3.12
N ALA A 147 19.63 -14.80 2.74
CA ALA A 147 19.29 -16.20 3.00
C ALA A 147 19.63 -16.68 4.43
N ARG A 148 20.23 -15.83 5.27
CA ARG A 148 20.61 -16.23 6.63
C ARG A 148 19.36 -16.49 7.46
N VAL A 149 19.20 -17.72 7.92
CA VAL A 149 18.10 -18.13 8.81
C VAL A 149 18.35 -17.60 10.21
N VAL A 150 17.34 -16.95 10.79
CA VAL A 150 17.35 -16.40 12.15
C VAL A 150 16.38 -17.12 13.09
N GLY A 151 15.50 -17.96 12.56
CA GLY A 151 14.59 -18.78 13.33
C GLY A 151 13.68 -19.62 12.45
N THR A 152 12.68 -20.26 13.06
CA THR A 152 11.61 -20.99 12.38
C THR A 152 10.32 -20.64 13.11
N THR A 153 9.19 -20.57 12.39
CA THR A 153 7.88 -20.34 13.00
C THR A 153 7.06 -21.62 13.07
N ASP A 154 6.35 -21.84 14.18
CA ASP A 154 5.39 -22.95 14.34
C ASP A 154 3.95 -22.52 14.04
N SER A 155 3.71 -21.21 13.87
CA SER A 155 2.42 -20.61 13.53
C SER A 155 2.50 -19.78 12.25
N VAL A 156 1.36 -19.36 11.72
CA VAL A 156 1.34 -18.37 10.62
C VAL A 156 1.80 -17.03 11.17
N LEU A 157 2.81 -16.44 10.52
CA LEU A 157 3.20 -15.05 10.73
C LEU A 157 2.63 -14.20 9.60
N TYR A 158 1.79 -13.24 9.93
CA TYR A 158 1.24 -12.29 8.98
C TYR A 158 1.27 -10.88 9.57
N ARG A 159 1.30 -9.89 8.68
CA ARG A 159 1.26 -8.49 9.06
C ARG A 159 -0.13 -7.88 8.97
N ARG A 160 -0.77 -8.00 7.81
CA ARG A 160 -1.99 -7.24 7.51
C ARG A 160 -3.14 -7.61 8.46
N GLY A 161 -3.64 -6.62 9.20
CA GLY A 161 -4.81 -6.70 10.05
C GLY A 161 -5.10 -5.33 10.66
N ASN A 162 -6.37 -4.99 10.89
CA ASN A 162 -6.72 -3.64 11.37
C ASN A 162 -6.23 -3.32 12.78
N PHE A 163 -5.95 -4.34 13.59
CA PHE A 163 -5.59 -4.19 15.02
C PHE A 163 -4.37 -5.00 15.44
N ALA A 164 -4.04 -6.05 14.70
CA ALA A 164 -3.00 -7.00 15.06
C ALA A 164 -2.54 -7.81 13.85
N GLY A 165 -1.28 -8.23 13.90
CA GLY A 165 -0.67 -9.20 13.02
C GLY A 165 0.37 -9.99 13.81
N THR A 166 0.41 -11.32 13.65
CA THR A 166 1.31 -12.18 14.43
C THR A 166 2.79 -11.94 14.15
N PHE A 167 3.14 -11.32 13.02
CA PHE A 167 4.51 -10.86 12.78
C PHE A 167 4.82 -9.60 13.61
N ASP A 168 3.87 -8.70 13.78
CA ASP A 168 4.04 -7.53 14.63
C ASP A 168 4.13 -7.91 16.12
N ASP A 169 3.38 -8.93 16.56
CA ASP A 169 3.54 -9.52 17.90
C ASP A 169 4.99 -9.98 18.14
N LEU A 170 5.56 -10.72 17.19
CA LEU A 170 6.96 -11.18 17.24
C LEU A 170 7.95 -10.00 17.33
N ILE A 171 7.71 -8.92 16.59
CA ILE A 171 8.57 -7.72 16.62
C ILE A 171 8.46 -7.03 17.98
N CYS A 172 7.24 -6.85 18.50
CA CYS A 172 6.99 -6.25 19.79
C CYS A 172 7.61 -7.07 20.94
N ASP A 173 7.46 -8.39 20.92
CA ASP A 173 8.06 -9.30 21.91
C ASP A 173 9.59 -9.21 21.89
N ALA A 174 10.21 -9.15 20.71
CA ALA A 174 11.65 -8.97 20.58
C ALA A 174 12.12 -7.61 21.14
N LEU A 175 11.35 -6.54 20.91
CA LEU A 175 11.65 -5.22 21.49
C LEU A 175 11.57 -5.25 23.02
N LEU A 176 10.54 -5.90 23.59
CA LEU A 176 10.38 -6.02 25.04
C LEU A 176 11.43 -6.92 25.69
N ALA A 177 11.90 -7.96 24.99
CA ALA A 177 12.97 -8.84 25.48
C ALA A 177 14.33 -8.13 25.54
N GLU A 178 14.62 -7.25 24.58
CA GLU A 178 15.92 -6.57 24.43
C GLU A 178 15.97 -5.18 25.09
N ARG A 179 14.81 -4.61 25.45
CA ARG A 179 14.70 -3.25 25.98
C ARG A 179 13.88 -3.26 27.26
N ASP A 180 14.33 -2.48 28.23
CA ASP A 180 13.62 -2.22 29.48
C ASP A 180 12.35 -1.39 29.23
N ALA A 181 11.27 -2.01 28.75
CA ALA A 181 10.02 -1.34 28.42
C ALA A 181 8.82 -2.18 28.86
N GLU A 182 7.71 -1.51 29.13
CA GLU A 182 6.45 -2.16 29.55
C GLU A 182 5.49 -2.36 28.37
N ILE A 183 5.63 -1.56 27.31
CA ILE A 183 4.77 -1.54 26.12
C ILE A 183 5.66 -1.34 24.89
N ALA A 184 5.43 -2.13 23.84
CA ALA A 184 6.01 -1.96 22.52
C ALA A 184 4.91 -1.60 21.52
N LEU A 185 5.21 -0.69 20.58
CA LEU A 185 4.32 -0.27 19.52
C LEU A 185 4.99 -0.58 18.18
N SER A 186 4.30 -1.29 17.31
CA SER A 186 4.71 -1.52 15.92
C SER A 186 3.81 -0.69 15.00
N PRO A 187 4.35 -0.08 13.93
CA PRO A 187 3.52 0.65 12.98
C PRO A 187 2.62 -0.30 12.17
N GLY A 188 1.31 0.00 12.09
CA GLY A 188 0.31 -0.72 11.28
C GLY A 188 0.49 -0.59 9.76
N PHE A 189 1.64 -1.03 9.24
CA PHE A 189 1.94 -1.01 7.81
C PHE A 189 1.21 -2.13 7.06
N ARG A 190 0.81 -1.86 5.82
CA ARG A 190 0.16 -2.83 4.94
C ARG A 190 1.13 -3.64 4.06
N TRP A 191 2.41 -3.31 4.06
CA TRP A 191 3.45 -4.04 3.33
C TRP A 191 4.13 -5.06 4.25
N GLY A 192 4.47 -6.21 3.68
CA GLY A 192 5.00 -7.36 4.40
C GLY A 192 4.59 -8.68 3.78
N ASN A 193 5.42 -9.69 3.94
CA ASN A 193 5.12 -11.06 3.54
C ASN A 193 4.50 -11.85 4.70
N SER A 194 4.03 -13.07 4.40
CA SER A 194 3.55 -14.01 5.40
C SER A 194 4.40 -15.26 5.38
N LEU A 195 4.61 -15.86 6.55
CA LEU A 195 5.27 -17.15 6.73
C LEU A 195 4.26 -18.16 7.25
N ILE A 196 4.36 -19.40 6.80
CA ILE A 196 3.53 -20.53 7.27
C ILE A 196 4.32 -21.40 8.26
N PRO A 197 3.64 -22.21 9.09
CA PRO A 197 4.31 -23.13 10.02
C PRO A 197 5.40 -23.98 9.35
N GLY A 198 6.53 -24.11 10.03
CA GLY A 198 7.70 -24.85 9.58
C GLY A 198 8.61 -24.10 8.60
N GLN A 199 8.22 -22.91 8.10
CA GLN A 199 9.12 -22.11 7.27
C GLN A 199 10.24 -21.47 8.10
N PRO A 200 11.48 -21.46 7.58
CA PRO A 200 12.55 -20.68 8.19
C PRO A 200 12.23 -19.18 8.08
N ILE A 201 12.50 -18.44 9.14
CA ILE A 201 12.51 -16.98 9.14
C ILE A 201 13.91 -16.55 8.71
N THR A 202 14.02 -15.85 7.59
CA THR A 202 15.29 -15.34 7.07
C THR A 202 15.47 -13.85 7.36
N VAL A 203 16.69 -13.35 7.21
CA VAL A 203 16.96 -11.90 7.26
C VAL A 203 16.16 -11.15 6.19
N GLU A 204 15.95 -11.74 5.01
CA GLU A 204 15.08 -11.15 3.99
C GLU A 204 13.64 -10.96 4.50
N ASP A 205 13.10 -11.95 5.21
CA ASP A 205 11.76 -11.84 5.80
C ASP A 205 11.69 -10.68 6.80
N ILE A 206 12.73 -10.51 7.63
CA ILE A 206 12.83 -9.35 8.54
C ILE A 206 12.83 -8.03 7.77
N PHE A 207 13.59 -7.93 6.66
CA PHE A 207 13.59 -6.75 5.81
C PHE A 207 12.23 -6.51 5.13
N THR A 208 11.50 -7.56 4.77
CA THR A 208 10.14 -7.40 4.24
C THR A 208 9.18 -6.82 5.26
N GLN A 209 9.50 -6.88 6.55
CA GLN A 209 8.71 -6.27 7.63
C GLN A 209 9.30 -4.95 8.15
N THR A 210 10.60 -4.69 7.99
CA THR A 210 11.26 -3.56 8.70
C THR A 210 12.11 -2.68 7.79
N GLY A 211 12.07 -2.90 6.47
CA GLY A 211 12.88 -2.23 5.44
C GLY A 211 12.55 -0.75 5.19
N MET A 212 12.49 0.07 6.23
CA MET A 212 12.37 1.52 6.16
C MET A 212 13.76 2.18 6.06
N SER A 213 13.82 3.36 5.46
CA SER A 213 15.04 4.20 5.45
C SER A 213 15.32 4.90 6.79
N TYR A 214 14.39 4.81 7.74
CA TYR A 214 14.49 5.33 9.11
C TYR A 214 14.17 4.25 10.17
N PRO A 215 14.86 3.10 10.18
CA PRO A 215 14.45 1.89 10.91
C PRO A 215 14.78 1.92 12.42
N ALA A 216 15.14 3.07 12.97
CA ALA A 216 15.57 3.15 14.36
C ALA A 216 14.41 2.86 15.33
N ALA A 217 14.63 1.96 16.29
CA ALA A 217 13.73 1.72 17.40
C ALA A 217 14.04 2.68 18.56
N TYR A 218 13.02 3.36 19.06
CA TYR A 218 13.16 4.35 20.14
C TYR A 218 12.51 3.86 21.42
N ARG A 219 13.16 4.13 22.57
CA ARG A 219 12.60 3.93 23.91
C ARG A 219 12.38 5.30 24.53
N LEU A 220 11.13 5.60 24.88
CA LEU A 220 10.71 6.89 25.42
C LEU A 220 9.72 6.67 26.57
N GLY A 221 9.76 7.53 27.59
CA GLY A 221 8.73 7.55 28.63
C GLY A 221 7.45 8.19 28.11
N MET A 222 6.30 7.57 28.37
CA MET A 222 4.98 8.04 27.94
C MET A 222 4.02 8.01 29.13
N THR A 223 3.20 9.06 29.29
CA THR A 223 2.10 8.99 30.27
C THR A 223 0.99 8.08 29.74
N GLY A 224 0.26 7.41 30.63
CA GLY A 224 -0.90 6.61 30.21
C GLY A 224 -1.94 7.41 29.43
N LYS A 225 -2.08 8.72 29.72
CA LYS A 225 -2.92 9.63 28.95
C LYS A 225 -2.41 9.78 27.51
N LEU A 226 -1.11 10.04 27.32
CA LEU A 226 -0.54 10.20 25.97
C LEU A 226 -0.67 8.92 25.14
N LEU A 227 -0.49 7.75 25.76
CA LEU A 227 -0.71 6.47 25.08
C LEU A 227 -2.16 6.32 24.62
N LYS A 228 -3.12 6.61 25.51
CA LYS A 228 -4.55 6.58 25.16
C LYS A 228 -4.86 7.56 24.03
N ASP A 229 -4.38 8.80 24.12
CA ASP A 229 -4.64 9.82 23.11
C ASP A 229 -4.11 9.39 21.73
N ILE A 230 -2.94 8.74 21.65
CA ILE A 230 -2.39 8.22 20.38
C ILE A 230 -3.27 7.11 19.80
N LEU A 231 -3.71 6.15 20.63
CA LEU A 231 -4.56 5.05 20.15
C LEU A 231 -5.93 5.56 19.65
N GLU A 232 -6.50 6.56 20.34
CA GLU A 232 -7.76 7.20 19.93
C GLU A 232 -7.58 7.99 18.62
N ASP A 233 -6.48 8.73 18.46
CA ASP A 233 -6.19 9.48 17.22
C ASP A 233 -6.02 8.54 16.01
N VAL A 234 -5.34 7.40 16.20
CA VAL A 234 -5.23 6.36 15.18
C VAL A 234 -6.60 5.75 14.86
N ALA A 235 -7.43 5.45 15.87
CA ALA A 235 -8.77 4.92 15.68
C ALA A 235 -9.69 5.90 14.94
N ASP A 236 -9.66 7.19 15.31
CA ASP A 236 -10.43 8.25 14.66
C ASP A 236 -10.04 8.43 13.19
N ASN A 237 -8.77 8.17 12.85
CA ASN A 237 -8.30 8.16 11.46
C ASN A 237 -8.80 6.94 10.70
N LEU A 238 -8.55 5.74 11.23
CA LEU A 238 -8.83 4.46 10.57
C LEU A 238 -10.33 4.25 10.35
N PHE A 239 -11.14 4.60 11.35
CA PHE A 239 -12.58 4.38 11.34
C PHE A 239 -13.37 5.64 11.00
N ASN A 240 -12.72 6.68 10.46
CA ASN A 240 -13.41 7.89 10.10
C ASN A 240 -14.53 7.61 9.09
N PRO A 241 -15.76 8.08 9.31
CA PRO A 241 -16.86 7.85 8.37
C PRO A 241 -16.66 8.59 7.04
N ASP A 242 -15.83 9.64 7.01
CA ASP A 242 -15.47 10.33 5.80
C ASP A 242 -14.10 9.81 5.28
N PRO A 243 -14.07 9.16 4.10
CA PRO A 243 -12.84 8.64 3.50
C PRO A 243 -11.72 9.66 3.32
N TYR A 244 -12.01 10.96 3.18
CA TYR A 244 -10.96 11.98 3.05
C TYR A 244 -10.17 12.22 4.32
N TYR A 245 -10.64 11.76 5.47
CA TYR A 245 -9.87 11.78 6.70
C TYR A 245 -9.14 10.46 6.96
N GLN A 246 -9.37 9.44 6.15
CA GLN A 246 -8.64 8.18 6.26
C GLN A 246 -7.29 8.29 5.56
N HIS A 247 -6.21 7.90 6.25
CA HIS A 247 -4.86 7.91 5.69
C HIS A 247 -4.42 6.57 5.12
N GLY A 248 -5.20 5.49 5.31
CA GLY A 248 -4.97 4.18 4.69
C GLY A 248 -3.89 3.31 5.35
N GLY A 249 -3.46 3.63 6.57
CA GLY A 249 -2.74 2.70 7.45
C GLY A 249 -3.70 1.86 8.31
N ASP A 250 -3.18 0.85 8.99
CA ASP A 250 -3.89 0.08 10.01
C ASP A 250 -3.40 0.54 11.42
N MET A 251 -3.97 -0.02 12.50
CA MET A 251 -3.54 0.30 13.89
C MET A 251 -2.28 -0.47 14.27
#